data_AF-A0AAW9S4L2-F1
#
_entry.id   AF-A0AAW9S4L2-F1
#
_cell.length_a   1.000
_cell.length_b   1.000
_cell.length_c   1.000
_cell.angle_alpha   90.00
_cell.angle_beta   90.00
_cell.angle_gamma   90.00
#
_symmetry.space_group_name_H-M   'P 1'
#
loop_
_entity.id
_entity.type
_entity.pdbx_description
1 polymer ?
#
loop_
_entity_poly.entity_id
_entity_poly.type
_entity_poly.pdbx_seq_one_letter_code
_entity_poly.pdbx_strand_id
1 'polypeptide(L)'
;MTHDAAEKQSQGSARRVAVVTVLVLVALVALYATTDRLTPSSSRGIVSAQVVQVAPRVSGEVVAVLVEDDAVVQAGDPLLSLDARPFELAVRQAEAQLETALQNIDASSASLVAAQAAVTQARTALDTTRAEAERTFRLEERGIAAKAQGDQARASVAEAEAQLQSAEANLESARAQLGPQGRDNPAIRAAEAQLEQAQYDLASTTVTAPHLGVVTNVTLSEGQFVGAGNPALTFIDAEAAWITVDLRENQLQAVRPGDPARLLFDARPGKIFEGRVQSIAWGISPGRSVQDGLVVNQPSNRWFEPARRIPVRIELIGGMEAWPRSARVGGKVHAVIFANGSEGGPIALLARGMQRLRSWTSYLH
;
A
#
# COMPACT_ATOMS: atom_id res chain seq x y z
N MET A 1 -49.55 -82.03 15.13
CA MET A 1 -48.16 -81.60 15.42
C MET A 1 -47.47 -80.98 14.20
N THR A 2 -48.16 -80.17 13.39
CA THR A 2 -47.61 -79.62 12.12
C THR A 2 -47.80 -78.12 11.94
N HIS A 3 -48.23 -77.38 12.98
CA HIS A 3 -48.35 -75.91 12.92
C HIS A 3 -47.20 -75.14 13.58
N ASP A 4 -46.37 -75.79 14.39
CA ASP A 4 -45.33 -75.10 15.18
C ASP A 4 -43.96 -74.98 14.46
N ALA A 5 -43.81 -75.63 13.30
CA ALA A 5 -42.55 -75.61 12.53
C ALA A 5 -42.46 -74.44 11.54
N ALA A 6 -43.59 -73.88 11.10
CA ALA A 6 -43.61 -72.79 10.11
C ALA A 6 -43.34 -71.40 10.74
N GLU A 7 -43.67 -71.22 12.03
CA GLU A 7 -43.56 -69.93 12.71
C GLU A 7 -42.11 -69.61 13.14
N LYS A 8 -41.31 -70.63 13.46
CA LYS A 8 -39.87 -70.47 13.76
C LYS A 8 -39.00 -70.17 12.54
N GLN A 9 -39.45 -70.51 11.33
CA GLN A 9 -38.68 -70.28 10.10
C GLN A 9 -38.82 -68.83 9.58
N SER A 10 -39.95 -68.17 9.82
CA SER A 10 -40.17 -66.76 9.41
C SER A 10 -39.43 -65.77 10.31
N GLN A 11 -39.35 -66.02 11.63
CA GLN A 11 -38.61 -65.18 12.58
C GLN A 11 -37.10 -65.11 12.27
N GLY A 12 -36.50 -66.19 11.78
CA GLY A 12 -35.09 -66.22 11.37
C GLY A 12 -34.81 -65.35 10.14
N SER A 13 -35.76 -65.27 9.20
CA SER A 13 -35.64 -64.43 8.00
C SER A 13 -35.85 -62.94 8.30
N ALA A 14 -36.83 -62.60 9.14
CA ALA A 14 -37.10 -61.22 9.56
C ALA A 14 -35.94 -60.64 10.39
N ARG A 15 -35.34 -61.45 11.27
CA ARG A 15 -34.15 -61.05 12.04
C ARG A 15 -32.92 -60.87 11.15
N ARG A 16 -32.75 -61.71 10.10
CA ARG A 16 -31.69 -61.53 9.10
C ARG A 16 -31.88 -60.26 8.27
N VAL A 17 -33.10 -59.99 7.81
CA VAL A 17 -33.43 -58.76 7.07
C VAL A 17 -33.21 -57.52 7.95
N ALA A 18 -33.66 -57.52 9.20
CA ALA A 18 -33.42 -56.41 10.13
C ALA A 18 -31.91 -56.17 10.39
N VAL A 19 -31.12 -57.24 10.57
CA VAL A 19 -29.67 -57.14 10.74
C VAL A 19 -28.99 -56.60 9.47
N VAL A 20 -29.41 -57.05 8.28
CA VAL A 20 -28.89 -56.55 7.00
C VAL A 20 -29.24 -55.07 6.82
N THR A 21 -30.47 -54.65 7.11
CA THR A 21 -30.90 -53.25 7.00
C THR A 21 -30.13 -52.36 7.97
N VAL A 22 -29.91 -52.80 9.22
CA VAL A 22 -29.10 -52.08 10.20
C VAL A 22 -27.64 -52.01 9.75
N LEU A 23 -27.07 -53.10 9.23
CA LEU A 23 -25.70 -53.10 8.68
C LEU A 23 -25.56 -52.15 7.49
N VAL A 24 -26.56 -52.10 6.60
CA VAL A 24 -26.60 -51.15 5.49
C VAL A 24 -26.70 -49.71 5.99
N LEU A 25 -27.54 -49.43 6.98
CA LEU A 25 -27.62 -48.11 7.62
C LEU A 25 -26.30 -47.70 8.27
N VAL A 26 -25.67 -48.61 9.02
CA VAL A 26 -24.36 -48.37 9.65
C VAL A 26 -23.28 -48.14 8.59
N ALA A 27 -23.28 -48.93 7.51
CA ALA A 27 -22.35 -48.75 6.39
C ALA A 27 -22.56 -47.41 5.67
N LEU A 28 -23.81 -46.98 5.49
CA LEU A 28 -24.13 -45.67 4.91
C LEU A 28 -23.72 -44.52 5.83
N VAL A 29 -23.93 -44.64 7.14
CA VAL A 29 -23.48 -43.64 8.13
C VAL A 29 -21.96 -43.58 8.18
N ALA A 30 -21.27 -44.72 8.16
CA ALA A 30 -19.81 -44.79 8.12
C ALA A 30 -19.25 -44.21 6.81
N LEU A 31 -19.89 -44.48 5.67
CA LEU A 31 -19.54 -43.89 4.37
C LEU A 31 -19.74 -42.38 4.38
N TYR A 32 -20.87 -41.90 4.92
CA TYR A 32 -21.13 -40.48 5.07
C TYR A 32 -20.08 -39.79 5.95
N ALA A 33 -19.79 -40.34 7.12
CA ALA A 33 -18.79 -39.79 8.04
C ALA A 33 -17.37 -39.79 7.46
N THR A 34 -17.00 -40.82 6.68
CA THR A 34 -15.69 -40.89 6.02
C THR A 34 -15.59 -39.94 4.84
N THR A 35 -16.63 -39.82 4.00
CA THR A 35 -16.67 -38.81 2.93
C THR A 35 -16.63 -37.38 3.46
N ASP A 36 -17.32 -37.10 4.57
CA ASP A 36 -17.34 -35.76 5.18
C ASP A 36 -15.99 -35.34 5.76
N ARG A 37 -15.18 -36.30 6.21
CA ARG A 37 -13.82 -36.06 6.73
C ARG A 37 -12.75 -36.02 5.65
N LEU A 38 -12.77 -36.95 4.70
CA LEU A 38 -11.70 -37.10 3.70
C LEU A 38 -11.93 -36.22 2.46
N THR A 39 -13.18 -35.95 2.13
CA THR A 39 -13.56 -35.10 1.00
C THR A 39 -14.53 -34.00 1.44
N PRO A 40 -14.11 -33.10 2.35
CA PRO A 40 -15.00 -32.06 2.82
C PRO A 40 -15.43 -31.16 1.67
N SER A 41 -16.75 -31.03 1.53
CA SER A 41 -17.37 -30.19 0.51
C SER A 41 -18.16 -29.07 1.17
N SER A 42 -18.14 -27.90 0.54
CA SER A 42 -18.91 -26.75 0.97
C SER A 42 -19.41 -25.97 -0.23
N SER A 43 -20.69 -25.59 -0.16
CA SER A 43 -21.35 -24.68 -1.10
C SER A 43 -21.26 -23.22 -0.65
N ARG A 44 -20.54 -22.95 0.46
CA ARG A 44 -20.33 -21.60 1.00
C ARG A 44 -18.92 -21.12 0.69
N GLY A 45 -18.58 -21.15 -0.60
CA GLY A 45 -17.40 -20.49 -1.13
C GLY A 45 -17.78 -19.14 -1.72
N ILE A 46 -16.92 -18.14 -1.53
CA ILE A 46 -17.07 -16.81 -2.08
C ILE A 46 -15.77 -16.44 -2.79
N VAL A 47 -15.90 -15.80 -3.96
CA VAL A 47 -14.79 -15.11 -4.60
C VAL A 47 -14.46 -13.85 -3.81
N SER A 48 -13.26 -13.79 -3.27
CA SER A 48 -12.72 -12.62 -2.60
C SER A 48 -11.62 -12.01 -3.46
N ALA A 49 -11.44 -10.70 -3.36
CA ALA A 49 -10.30 -10.00 -3.96
C ALA A 49 -9.80 -8.96 -2.96
N GLN A 50 -8.60 -8.45 -3.22
CA GLN A 50 -8.10 -7.32 -2.45
C GLN A 50 -8.88 -6.07 -2.87
N VAL A 51 -9.60 -5.52 -1.90
CA VAL A 51 -10.35 -4.27 -2.06
C VAL A 51 -9.54 -3.18 -1.38
N VAL A 52 -9.19 -2.15 -2.15
CA VAL A 52 -8.46 -0.99 -1.66
C VAL A 52 -9.28 0.26 -1.92
N GLN A 53 -9.42 1.09 -0.90
CA GLN A 53 -10.03 2.40 -1.06
C GLN A 53 -8.99 3.37 -1.59
N VAL A 54 -9.25 3.94 -2.76
CA VAL A 54 -8.37 4.94 -3.36
C VAL A 54 -8.82 6.29 -2.85
N ALA A 55 -7.89 7.01 -2.22
CA ALA A 55 -8.10 8.34 -1.70
C ALA A 55 -7.12 9.32 -2.39
N PRO A 56 -7.53 10.56 -2.67
CA PRO A 56 -6.60 11.57 -3.16
C PRO A 56 -5.59 11.91 -2.06
N ARG A 57 -4.37 12.25 -2.49
CA ARG A 57 -3.29 12.66 -1.57
C ARG A 57 -3.39 14.12 -1.17
N VAL A 58 -4.02 14.94 -2.02
CA VAL A 58 -4.27 16.37 -1.79
C VAL A 58 -5.76 16.64 -1.76
N SER A 59 -6.16 17.68 -1.02
CA SER A 59 -7.57 18.09 -0.94
C SER A 59 -7.91 19.03 -2.09
N GLY A 60 -9.08 18.88 -2.69
CA GLY A 60 -9.50 19.74 -3.80
C GLY A 60 -10.93 19.48 -4.26
N GLU A 61 -11.40 20.36 -5.14
CA GLU A 61 -12.66 20.17 -5.87
C GLU A 61 -12.42 19.20 -7.05
N VAL A 62 -13.32 18.23 -7.23
CA VAL A 62 -13.28 17.27 -8.33
C VAL A 62 -13.73 17.99 -9.60
N VAL A 63 -12.83 18.11 -10.58
CA VAL A 63 -13.13 18.70 -11.90
C VAL A 63 -13.75 17.67 -12.82
N ALA A 64 -13.23 16.45 -12.81
CA ALA A 64 -13.69 15.37 -13.67
C ALA A 64 -13.51 14.01 -12.99
N VAL A 65 -14.51 13.15 -13.17
CA VAL A 65 -14.41 11.72 -12.87
C VAL A 65 -14.19 11.00 -14.20
N LEU A 66 -12.99 10.45 -14.39
CA LEU A 66 -12.52 9.94 -15.68
C LEU A 66 -12.82 8.45 -15.88
N VAL A 67 -13.46 7.84 -14.90
CA VAL A 67 -13.78 6.41 -14.87
C VAL A 67 -15.27 6.20 -14.58
N GLU A 68 -15.87 5.27 -15.30
CA GLU A 68 -17.25 4.83 -15.05
C GLU A 68 -17.28 3.74 -13.96
N ASP A 69 -18.42 3.57 -13.31
CA ASP A 69 -18.61 2.49 -12.35
C ASP A 69 -18.49 1.12 -13.03
N ASP A 70 -17.83 0.17 -12.38
CA ASP A 70 -17.48 -1.18 -12.88
C ASP A 70 -16.52 -1.21 -14.10
N ALA A 71 -15.84 -0.10 -14.42
CA ALA A 71 -14.86 -0.06 -15.50
C ALA A 71 -13.54 -0.77 -15.12
N VAL A 72 -12.94 -1.43 -16.11
CA VAL A 72 -11.60 -2.05 -16.00
C VAL A 72 -10.54 -1.00 -16.34
N VAL A 73 -9.57 -0.82 -15.45
CA VAL A 73 -8.49 0.16 -15.57
C VAL A 73 -7.13 -0.51 -15.43
N GLN A 74 -6.14 0.01 -16.14
CA GLN A 74 -4.75 -0.43 -16.09
C GLN A 74 -3.92 0.45 -15.14
N ALA A 75 -2.72 0.00 -14.81
CA ALA A 75 -1.78 0.78 -14.01
C ALA A 75 -1.49 2.14 -14.67
N GLY A 76 -1.67 3.22 -13.92
CA GLY A 76 -1.44 4.59 -14.39
C GLY A 76 -2.65 5.26 -15.06
N ASP A 77 -3.74 4.54 -15.31
CA ASP A 77 -4.94 5.16 -15.87
C ASP A 77 -5.52 6.20 -14.90
N PRO A 78 -5.88 7.39 -15.37
CA PRO A 78 -6.42 8.44 -14.51
C PRO A 78 -7.86 8.12 -14.10
N LEU A 79 -8.14 8.19 -12.80
CA LEU A 79 -9.44 7.85 -12.23
C LEU A 79 -10.26 9.10 -11.93
N LEU A 80 -9.63 10.10 -11.32
CA LEU A 80 -10.25 11.40 -11.03
C LEU A 80 -9.22 12.51 -11.16
N SER A 81 -9.70 13.70 -11.50
CA SER A 81 -8.90 14.93 -11.56
C SER A 81 -9.46 15.96 -10.60
N LEU A 82 -8.58 16.51 -9.76
CA LEU A 82 -8.86 17.66 -8.92
C LEU A 82 -8.52 18.96 -9.64
N ASP A 83 -9.04 20.08 -9.14
CA ASP A 83 -8.67 21.41 -9.64
C ASP A 83 -7.18 21.70 -9.39
N ALA A 84 -6.41 21.75 -10.48
CA ALA A 84 -4.97 21.97 -10.43
C ALA A 84 -4.58 23.44 -10.21
N ARG A 85 -5.48 24.41 -10.44
CA ARG A 85 -5.14 25.85 -10.44
C ARG A 85 -4.47 26.32 -9.13
N PRO A 86 -4.95 25.94 -7.93
CA PRO A 86 -4.29 26.35 -6.69
C PRO A 86 -2.86 25.78 -6.57
N PHE A 87 -2.64 24.56 -7.06
CA PHE A 87 -1.34 23.89 -7.02
C PHE A 87 -0.37 24.44 -8.06
N GLU A 88 -0.84 24.81 -9.26
CA GLU A 88 -0.05 25.53 -10.26
C GLU A 88 0.40 26.91 -9.74
N LEU A 89 -0.47 27.59 -8.99
CA LEU A 89 -0.10 28.84 -8.31
C LEU A 89 0.96 28.59 -7.23
N ALA A 90 0.84 27.52 -6.45
CA ALA A 90 1.80 27.16 -5.43
C ALA A 90 3.18 26.83 -6.03
N VAL A 91 3.23 26.13 -7.17
CA VAL A 91 4.47 25.87 -7.92
C VAL A 91 5.11 27.19 -8.35
N ARG A 92 4.34 28.09 -9.00
CA ARG A 92 4.87 29.41 -9.41
C ARG A 92 5.36 30.25 -8.24
N GLN A 93 4.69 30.17 -7.09
CA GLN A 93 5.11 30.86 -5.88
C GLN A 93 6.43 30.28 -5.34
N ALA A 94 6.60 28.96 -5.34
CA ALA A 94 7.82 28.30 -4.90
C ALA A 94 8.99 28.56 -5.87
N GLU A 95 8.74 28.60 -7.18
CA GLU A 95 9.73 29.01 -8.19
C GLU A 95 10.23 30.44 -7.92
N ALA A 96 9.33 31.38 -7.63
CA ALA A 96 9.70 32.76 -7.30
C ALA A 96 10.49 32.86 -5.99
N GLN A 97 10.22 31.99 -5.01
CA GLN A 97 10.99 31.93 -3.77
C GLN A 97 12.41 31.39 -4.00
N LEU A 98 12.56 30.38 -4.87
CA LEU A 98 13.87 29.88 -5.30
C LEU A 98 14.67 30.97 -6.02
N GLU A 99 14.04 31.69 -6.95
CA GLU A 99 14.65 32.82 -7.64
C GLU A 99 15.14 33.90 -6.64
N THR A 100 14.30 34.23 -5.66
CA THR A 100 14.66 35.19 -4.60
C THR A 100 15.85 34.70 -3.76
N ALA A 101 15.90 33.40 -3.44
CA ALA A 101 17.01 32.80 -2.69
C ALA A 101 18.33 32.87 -3.48
N LEU A 102 18.28 32.62 -4.80
CA LEU A 102 19.43 32.75 -5.69
C LEU A 102 19.92 34.21 -5.76
N GLN A 103 19.00 35.16 -5.95
CA GLN A 103 19.34 36.59 -5.99
C GLN A 103 19.98 37.09 -4.69
N ASN A 104 19.52 36.60 -3.53
CA ASN A 104 20.12 36.94 -2.24
C ASN A 104 21.55 36.41 -2.10
N ILE A 105 21.85 35.24 -2.67
CA ILE A 105 23.20 34.69 -2.70
C ILE A 105 24.10 35.49 -3.64
N ASP A 106 23.60 35.89 -4.80
CA ASP A 106 24.35 36.76 -5.73
C ASP A 106 24.66 38.11 -5.08
N ALA A 107 23.70 38.73 -4.39
CA ALA A 107 23.91 39.95 -3.63
C ALA A 107 24.94 39.76 -2.51
N SER A 108 24.89 38.63 -1.79
CA SER A 108 25.84 38.29 -0.73
C SER A 108 27.25 38.05 -1.30
N SER A 109 27.36 37.46 -2.49
CA SER A 109 28.63 37.27 -3.20
C SER A 109 29.24 38.61 -3.60
N ALA A 110 28.44 39.53 -4.14
CA ALA A 110 28.89 40.89 -4.45
C ALA A 110 29.37 41.63 -3.19
N SER A 111 28.66 41.48 -2.06
CA SER A 111 29.08 42.03 -0.76
C SER A 111 30.43 41.47 -0.28
N LEU A 112 30.67 40.17 -0.46
CA LEU A 112 31.96 39.55 -0.14
C LEU A 112 33.10 40.13 -1.00
N VAL A 113 32.87 40.33 -2.30
CA VAL A 113 33.86 40.94 -3.20
C VAL A 113 34.16 42.38 -2.76
N ALA A 114 33.14 43.16 -2.36
CA ALA A 114 33.34 44.50 -1.84
C ALA A 114 34.13 44.52 -0.52
N ALA A 115 33.81 43.62 0.41
CA ALA A 115 34.55 43.48 1.67
C ALA A 115 36.02 43.08 1.44
N GLN A 116 36.26 42.18 0.49
CA GLN A 116 37.62 41.77 0.11
C GLN A 116 38.42 42.94 -0.47
N ALA A 117 37.80 43.78 -1.30
CA ALA A 117 38.42 45.00 -1.81
C ALA A 117 38.75 46.00 -0.69
N ALA A 118 37.87 46.14 0.30
CA ALA A 118 38.10 46.97 1.49
C ALA A 118 39.31 46.49 2.31
N VAL A 119 39.47 45.17 2.50
CA VAL A 119 40.66 44.59 3.15
C VAL A 119 41.93 44.90 2.35
N THR A 120 41.90 44.73 1.02
CA THR A 120 43.05 45.07 0.16
C THR A 120 43.41 46.55 0.25
N GLN A 121 42.41 47.44 0.29
CA GLN A 121 42.61 48.88 0.46
C GLN A 121 43.24 49.20 1.83
N ALA A 122 42.67 48.68 2.92
CA ALA A 122 43.17 48.92 4.27
C ALA A 122 44.58 48.38 4.47
N ARG A 123 44.88 47.21 3.89
CA ARG A 123 46.23 46.62 3.91
C ARG A 123 47.24 47.48 3.16
N THR A 124 46.87 47.97 1.98
CA THR A 124 47.73 48.88 1.20
C THR A 124 47.98 50.18 1.96
N ALA A 125 46.94 50.75 2.59
CA ALA A 125 47.08 51.94 3.42
C ALA A 125 48.02 51.70 4.62
N LEU A 126 47.90 50.57 5.30
CA LEU A 126 48.81 50.17 6.37
C LEU A 126 50.26 50.05 5.87
N ASP A 127 50.50 49.38 4.75
CA ASP A 127 51.84 49.20 4.18
C ASP A 127 52.49 50.54 3.83
N THR A 128 51.73 51.47 3.22
CA THR A 128 52.22 52.82 2.92
C THR A 128 52.52 53.62 4.19
N THR A 129 51.66 53.52 5.21
CA THR A 129 51.81 54.23 6.49
C THR A 129 53.01 53.69 7.28
N ARG A 130 53.22 52.37 7.27
CA ARG A 130 54.42 51.73 7.85
C ARG A 130 55.70 52.17 7.15
N ALA A 131 55.71 52.20 5.82
CA ALA A 131 56.88 52.66 5.06
C ALA A 131 57.24 54.12 5.35
N GLU A 132 56.24 54.99 5.54
CA GLU A 132 56.46 56.39 5.95
C GLU A 132 56.92 56.52 7.41
N ALA A 133 56.31 55.76 8.31
CA ALA A 133 56.71 55.71 9.72
C ALA A 133 58.17 55.25 9.87
N GLU A 134 58.60 54.25 9.10
CA GLU A 134 59.98 53.75 9.12
C GLU A 134 60.99 54.79 8.59
N ARG A 135 60.62 55.61 7.59
CA ARG A 135 61.44 56.77 7.20
C ARG A 135 61.56 57.76 8.36
N THR A 136 60.47 58.03 9.06
CA THR A 136 60.43 58.96 10.19
C THR A 136 61.27 58.46 11.38
N PHE A 137 61.20 57.18 11.72
CA PHE A 137 62.01 56.57 12.79
C PHE A 137 63.52 56.65 12.47
N ARG A 138 63.92 56.39 11.22
CA ARG A 138 65.33 56.55 10.82
C ARG A 138 65.82 57.99 10.90
N LEU A 139 64.95 58.98 10.71
CA LEU A 139 65.28 60.40 10.88
C LEU A 139 65.34 60.79 12.37
N GLU A 140 64.47 60.22 13.20
CA GLU A 140 64.47 60.39 14.67
C GLU A 140 65.75 59.82 15.29
N GLU A 141 66.15 58.60 14.92
CA GLU A 141 67.39 57.94 15.39
C GLU A 141 68.65 58.75 15.06
N ARG A 142 68.63 59.49 13.96
CA ARG A 142 69.73 60.39 13.54
C ARG A 142 69.66 61.77 14.20
N GLY A 143 68.67 62.03 15.05
CA GLY A 143 68.44 63.32 15.71
C GLY A 143 67.94 64.43 14.78
N ILE A 144 67.44 64.08 13.59
CA ILE A 144 66.97 65.02 12.56
C ILE A 144 65.48 65.34 12.75
N ALA A 145 64.68 64.35 13.15
CA ALA A 145 63.26 64.50 13.44
C ALA A 145 62.99 64.63 14.95
N ALA A 146 61.93 65.34 15.32
CA ALA A 146 61.53 65.49 16.72
C ALA A 146 60.85 64.21 17.24
N LYS A 147 61.05 63.87 18.52
CA LYS A 147 60.40 62.71 19.16
C LYS A 147 58.87 62.70 19.00
N ALA A 148 58.24 63.88 19.03
CA ALA A 148 56.81 64.03 18.78
C ALA A 148 56.38 63.56 17.38
N GLN A 149 57.23 63.71 16.34
CA GLN A 149 56.95 63.19 15.00
C GLN A 149 57.01 61.66 14.96
N GLY A 150 57.95 61.06 15.70
CA GLY A 150 58.02 59.60 15.88
C GLY A 150 56.81 59.04 16.64
N ASP A 151 56.40 59.69 17.73
CA ASP A 151 55.19 59.30 18.47
C ASP A 151 53.93 59.40 17.57
N GLN A 152 53.82 60.46 16.75
CA GLN A 152 52.73 60.61 15.79
C GLN A 152 52.73 59.49 14.72
N ALA A 153 53.90 59.14 14.17
CA ALA A 153 54.02 58.06 13.20
C ALA A 153 53.63 56.70 13.78
N ARG A 154 54.00 56.43 15.05
CA ARG A 154 53.55 55.21 15.78
C ARG A 154 52.03 55.19 15.94
N ALA A 155 51.41 56.32 16.30
CA ALA A 155 49.96 56.42 16.40
C ALA A 155 49.25 56.19 15.06
N SER A 156 49.79 56.74 13.96
CA SER A 156 49.23 56.52 12.62
C SER A 156 49.32 55.07 12.15
N VAL A 157 50.41 54.35 12.46
CA VAL A 157 50.49 52.91 12.18
C VAL A 157 49.45 52.14 12.98
N ALA A 158 49.31 52.42 14.28
CA ALA A 158 48.32 51.76 15.13
C ALA A 158 46.88 52.02 14.65
N GLU A 159 46.58 53.21 14.14
CA GLU A 159 45.28 53.54 13.53
C GLU A 159 45.03 52.73 12.25
N ALA A 160 46.02 52.66 11.35
CA ALA A 160 45.90 51.86 10.12
C ALA A 160 45.78 50.36 10.40
N GLU A 161 46.44 49.85 11.45
CA GLU A 161 46.29 48.47 11.92
C GLU A 161 44.87 48.19 12.41
N ALA A 162 44.29 49.10 13.21
CA ALA A 162 42.91 48.98 13.67
C ALA A 162 41.90 49.02 12.51
N GLN A 163 42.15 49.84 11.48
CA GLN A 163 41.33 49.88 10.27
C GLN A 163 41.39 48.58 9.47
N LEU A 164 42.59 47.99 9.31
CA LEU A 164 42.73 46.68 8.68
C LEU A 164 41.98 45.61 9.47
N GLN A 165 42.14 45.57 10.79
CA GLN A 165 41.44 44.62 11.64
C GLN A 165 39.91 44.74 11.53
N SER A 166 39.38 45.97 11.44
CA SER A 166 37.95 46.20 11.20
C SER A 166 37.50 45.70 9.83
N ALA A 167 38.29 45.93 8.77
CA ALA A 167 37.99 45.43 7.43
C ALA A 167 38.02 43.90 7.37
N GLU A 168 38.98 43.25 8.04
CA GLU A 168 39.07 41.79 8.14
C GLU A 168 37.87 41.19 8.89
N ALA A 169 37.44 41.82 9.99
CA ALA A 169 36.24 41.41 10.71
C ALA A 169 34.97 41.54 9.84
N ASN A 170 34.87 42.59 9.02
CA ASN A 170 33.77 42.78 8.08
C ASN A 170 33.78 41.73 6.96
N LEU A 171 34.97 41.36 6.45
CA LEU A 171 35.12 40.28 5.48
C LEU A 171 34.66 38.94 6.05
N GLU A 172 35.06 38.61 7.28
CA GLU A 172 34.63 37.38 7.93
C GLU A 172 33.11 37.36 8.17
N SER A 173 32.52 38.49 8.56
CA SER A 173 31.07 38.64 8.68
C SER A 173 30.36 38.43 7.33
N ALA A 174 30.86 39.01 6.24
CA ALA A 174 30.31 38.81 4.90
C ALA A 174 30.45 37.35 4.43
N ARG A 175 31.56 36.69 4.75
CA ARG A 175 31.79 35.28 4.45
C ARG A 175 30.84 34.36 5.21
N ALA A 176 30.61 34.65 6.49
CA ALA A 176 29.66 33.92 7.31
C ALA A 176 28.21 34.09 6.82
N GLN A 177 27.84 35.30 6.35
CA GLN A 177 26.52 35.59 5.78
C GLN A 177 26.28 34.86 4.45
N LEU A 178 27.30 34.77 3.58
CA LEU A 178 27.18 34.03 2.31
C LEU A 178 26.97 32.53 2.55
N GLY A 179 27.65 31.96 3.56
CA GLY A 179 27.55 30.55 3.89
C GLY A 179 28.10 29.63 2.78
N PRO A 180 27.64 28.36 2.73
CA PRO A 180 28.02 27.42 1.68
C PRO A 180 27.59 27.93 0.30
N GLN A 181 28.45 27.75 -0.71
CA GLN A 181 28.14 28.13 -2.09
C GLN A 181 27.41 27.00 -2.83
N GLY A 182 26.64 27.38 -3.84
CA GLY A 182 25.92 26.46 -4.70
C GLY A 182 24.70 25.83 -4.01
N ARG A 183 24.29 24.66 -4.51
CA ARG A 183 23.07 23.97 -4.06
C ARG A 183 23.08 23.53 -2.60
N ASP A 184 24.24 23.49 -1.94
CA ASP A 184 24.33 23.14 -0.52
C ASP A 184 23.94 24.30 0.42
N ASN A 185 23.71 25.50 -0.12
CA ASN A 185 23.23 26.61 0.67
C ASN A 185 21.86 26.28 1.31
N PRO A 186 21.69 26.43 2.64
CA PRO A 186 20.43 26.13 3.31
C PRO A 186 19.22 26.87 2.73
N ALA A 187 19.40 28.11 2.27
CA ALA A 187 18.32 28.90 1.67
C ALA A 187 17.87 28.32 0.32
N ILE A 188 18.82 27.90 -0.53
CA ILE A 188 18.49 27.23 -1.80
C ILE A 188 17.80 25.90 -1.53
N ARG A 189 18.36 25.05 -0.65
CA ARG A 189 17.75 23.73 -0.36
C ARG A 189 16.34 23.84 0.20
N ALA A 190 16.09 24.83 1.06
CA ALA A 190 14.75 25.08 1.59
C ALA A 190 13.77 25.46 0.48
N ALA A 191 14.18 26.35 -0.44
CA ALA A 191 13.35 26.76 -1.57
C ALA A 191 13.17 25.65 -2.62
N GLU A 192 14.22 24.86 -2.92
CA GLU A 192 14.13 23.68 -3.79
C GLU A 192 13.18 22.63 -3.20
N ALA A 193 13.25 22.36 -1.89
CA ALA A 193 12.34 21.42 -1.23
C ALA A 193 10.88 21.91 -1.25
N GLN A 194 10.65 23.22 -1.11
CA GLN A 194 9.32 23.81 -1.25
C GLN A 194 8.78 23.69 -2.68
N LEU A 195 9.65 23.88 -3.67
CA LEU A 195 9.29 23.69 -5.08
C LEU A 195 8.95 22.22 -5.38
N GLU A 196 9.78 21.29 -4.90
CA GLU A 196 9.55 19.85 -5.07
C GLU A 196 8.22 19.41 -4.41
N GLN A 197 7.94 19.91 -3.20
CA GLN A 197 6.66 19.65 -2.54
C GLN A 197 5.48 20.18 -3.35
N ALA A 198 5.55 21.42 -3.84
CA ALA A 198 4.48 22.01 -4.65
C ALA A 198 4.27 21.25 -5.98
N GLN A 199 5.35 20.79 -6.61
CA GLN A 199 5.29 19.98 -7.83
C GLN A 199 4.69 18.60 -7.57
N TYR A 200 5.04 17.97 -6.44
CA TYR A 200 4.46 16.69 -6.03
C TYR A 200 2.96 16.83 -5.72
N ASP A 201 2.56 17.91 -5.06
CA ASP A 201 1.15 18.20 -4.78
C ASP A 201 0.37 18.45 -6.07
N LEU A 202 0.96 19.18 -7.04
CA LEU A 202 0.39 19.35 -8.38
C LEU A 202 0.25 18.02 -9.13
N ALA A 203 1.27 17.16 -9.11
CA ALA A 203 1.20 15.83 -9.72
C ALA A 203 0.13 14.95 -9.04
N SER A 204 -0.07 15.14 -7.73
CA SER A 204 -1.06 14.42 -6.92
C SER A 204 -2.50 14.89 -7.13
N THR A 205 -2.73 15.92 -7.95
CA THR A 205 -4.10 16.37 -8.33
C THR A 205 -4.83 15.37 -9.20
N THR A 206 -4.08 14.55 -9.96
CA THR A 206 -4.64 13.46 -10.75
C THR A 206 -4.42 12.15 -10.00
N VAL A 207 -5.51 11.48 -9.61
CA VAL A 207 -5.41 10.18 -8.95
C VAL A 207 -5.45 9.09 -10.00
N THR A 208 -4.42 8.26 -10.04
CA THR A 208 -4.27 7.18 -11.01
C THR A 208 -4.45 5.80 -10.37
N ALA A 209 -4.79 4.81 -11.19
CA ALA A 209 -4.84 3.41 -10.77
C ALA A 209 -3.44 2.86 -10.43
N PRO A 210 -3.27 2.14 -9.30
CA PRO A 210 -1.97 1.62 -8.88
C PRO A 210 -1.52 0.39 -9.70
N HIS A 211 -2.46 -0.47 -10.10
CA HIS A 211 -2.23 -1.66 -10.94
C HIS A 211 -3.49 -1.96 -11.75
N LEU A 212 -3.51 -3.09 -12.48
CA LEU A 212 -4.70 -3.57 -13.18
C LEU A 212 -5.83 -3.87 -12.16
N GLY A 213 -7.04 -3.42 -12.45
CA GLY A 213 -8.18 -3.68 -11.57
C GLY A 213 -9.50 -3.15 -12.09
N VAL A 214 -10.51 -3.21 -11.23
CA VAL A 214 -11.85 -2.71 -11.52
C VAL A 214 -12.20 -1.64 -10.49
N VAL A 215 -12.67 -0.49 -10.97
CA VAL A 215 -13.17 0.56 -10.10
C VAL A 215 -14.67 0.35 -9.87
N THR A 216 -15.10 0.45 -8.62
CA THR A 216 -16.51 0.31 -8.23
C THR A 216 -16.87 1.33 -7.14
N ASN A 217 -18.17 1.56 -6.94
CA ASN A 217 -18.71 2.46 -5.93
C ASN A 217 -18.15 3.89 -6.08
N VAL A 218 -18.16 4.40 -7.32
CA VAL A 218 -17.80 5.78 -7.64
C VAL A 218 -18.94 6.69 -7.15
N THR A 219 -18.82 7.17 -5.92
CA THR A 219 -19.85 8.04 -5.29
C THR A 219 -19.60 9.53 -5.52
N LEU A 220 -18.45 9.86 -6.12
CA LEU A 220 -18.06 11.24 -6.40
C LEU A 220 -18.78 11.81 -7.61
N SER A 221 -19.17 13.07 -7.50
CA SER A 221 -19.68 13.88 -8.62
C SER A 221 -18.74 15.05 -8.91
N GLU A 222 -18.73 15.51 -10.16
CA GLU A 222 -18.05 16.76 -10.54
C GLU A 222 -18.55 17.93 -9.69
N GLY A 223 -17.64 18.80 -9.26
CA GLY A 223 -17.90 19.91 -8.35
C GLY A 223 -17.92 19.53 -6.86
N GLN A 224 -17.81 18.25 -6.51
CA GLN A 224 -17.71 17.83 -5.12
C GLN A 224 -16.30 18.11 -4.55
N PHE A 225 -16.24 18.58 -3.31
CA PHE A 225 -14.97 18.75 -2.59
C PHE A 225 -14.57 17.46 -1.87
N VAL A 226 -13.33 17.01 -2.06
CA VAL A 226 -12.76 15.82 -1.42
C VAL A 226 -11.54 16.20 -0.58
N GLY A 227 -11.51 15.69 0.66
CA GLY A 227 -10.37 15.84 1.54
C GLY A 227 -9.29 14.79 1.28
N ALA A 228 -8.02 15.18 1.44
CA ALA A 228 -6.89 14.26 1.39
C ALA A 228 -7.09 13.09 2.37
N GLY A 229 -6.83 11.87 1.89
CA GLY A 229 -6.97 10.64 2.67
C GLY A 229 -8.40 10.12 2.83
N ASN A 230 -9.43 10.87 2.38
CA ASN A 230 -10.80 10.37 2.36
C ASN A 230 -11.04 9.49 1.13
N PRO A 231 -11.55 8.26 1.29
CA PRO A 231 -11.87 7.37 0.17
C PRO A 231 -12.77 8.05 -0.87
N ALA A 232 -12.28 8.12 -2.09
CA ALA A 232 -12.99 8.67 -3.25
C ALA A 232 -13.77 7.58 -3.99
N LEU A 233 -13.11 6.43 -4.18
CA LEU A 233 -13.63 5.29 -4.92
C LEU A 233 -13.08 3.98 -4.35
N THR A 234 -13.74 2.88 -4.68
CA THR A 234 -13.29 1.54 -4.32
C THR A 234 -12.60 0.91 -5.52
N PHE A 235 -11.39 0.42 -5.32
CA PHE A 235 -10.61 -0.27 -6.35
C PHE A 235 -10.45 -1.73 -5.96
N ILE A 236 -10.82 -2.62 -6.88
CA ILE A 236 -10.71 -4.06 -6.73
C ILE A 236 -9.51 -4.52 -7.55
N ASP A 237 -8.52 -5.08 -6.88
CA ASP A 237 -7.37 -5.68 -7.53
C ASP A 237 -7.80 -6.91 -8.34
N ALA A 238 -7.61 -6.84 -9.66
CA ALA A 238 -7.93 -7.94 -10.55
C ALA A 238 -6.92 -9.09 -10.37
N GLU A 239 -5.67 -8.80 -10.00
CA GLU A 239 -4.53 -9.74 -9.92
C GLU A 239 -4.49 -10.58 -8.64
N ALA A 240 -5.11 -10.09 -7.57
CA ALA A 240 -5.08 -10.73 -6.26
C ALA A 240 -6.42 -11.39 -5.86
N ALA A 241 -7.13 -12.06 -6.78
CA ALA A 241 -8.35 -12.78 -6.45
C ALA A 241 -8.08 -14.16 -5.79
N TRP A 242 -8.77 -14.47 -4.69
CA TRP A 242 -8.73 -15.77 -4.00
C TRP A 242 -10.12 -16.30 -3.68
N ILE A 243 -10.23 -17.60 -3.43
CA ILE A 243 -11.49 -18.21 -3.01
C ILE A 243 -11.44 -18.45 -1.51
N THR A 244 -12.47 -17.99 -0.80
CA THR A 244 -12.66 -18.28 0.62
C THR A 244 -13.80 -19.26 0.77
N VAL A 245 -13.57 -20.40 1.43
CA VAL A 245 -14.57 -21.46 1.61
C VAL A 245 -14.77 -21.75 3.09
N ASP A 246 -16.01 -21.65 3.55
CA ASP A 246 -16.36 -21.96 4.93
C ASP A 246 -16.55 -23.48 5.13
N LEU A 247 -15.61 -24.10 5.85
CA LEU A 247 -15.69 -25.50 6.28
C LEU A 247 -16.11 -25.61 7.74
N ARG A 248 -16.75 -26.71 8.12
CA ARG A 248 -17.09 -26.97 9.53
C ARG A 248 -15.83 -27.39 10.30
N GLU A 249 -15.78 -27.04 11.58
CA GLU A 249 -14.64 -27.38 12.46
C GLU A 249 -14.29 -28.88 12.46
N ASN A 250 -15.30 -29.75 12.44
CA ASN A 250 -15.11 -31.21 12.39
C ASN A 250 -14.51 -31.71 11.06
N GLN A 251 -14.60 -30.93 9.99
CA GLN A 251 -14.05 -31.24 8.66
C GLN A 251 -12.58 -30.81 8.52
N LEU A 252 -12.12 -29.85 9.32
CA LEU A 252 -10.77 -29.28 9.22
C LEU A 252 -9.67 -30.23 9.72
N GLN A 253 -10.00 -31.20 10.57
CA GLN A 253 -9.00 -32.10 11.17
C GLN A 253 -8.14 -32.84 10.13
N ALA A 254 -8.69 -33.11 8.95
CA ALA A 254 -7.98 -33.81 7.87
C ALA A 254 -7.35 -32.86 6.85
N VAL A 255 -7.79 -31.60 6.78
CA VAL A 255 -7.37 -30.63 5.76
C VAL A 255 -6.03 -30.01 6.15
N ARG A 256 -5.09 -29.98 5.20
CA ARG A 256 -3.77 -29.36 5.36
C ARG A 256 -3.51 -28.34 4.25
N PRO A 257 -2.70 -27.29 4.53
CA PRO A 257 -2.13 -26.47 3.46
C PRO A 257 -1.44 -27.35 2.43
N GLY A 258 -1.76 -27.13 1.15
CA GLY A 258 -1.25 -27.90 0.03
C GLY A 258 -2.21 -28.97 -0.51
N ASP A 259 -3.33 -29.26 0.16
CA ASP A 259 -4.28 -30.27 -0.32
C ASP A 259 -4.95 -29.83 -1.65
N PRO A 260 -5.16 -30.76 -2.61
CA PRO A 260 -5.83 -30.44 -3.86
C PRO A 260 -7.32 -30.18 -3.63
N ALA A 261 -7.86 -29.21 -4.34
CA ALA A 261 -9.25 -28.79 -4.29
C ALA A 261 -9.84 -28.72 -5.71
N ARG A 262 -11.14 -28.99 -5.82
CA ARG A 262 -11.90 -28.79 -7.06
C ARG A 262 -12.99 -27.77 -6.82
N LEU A 263 -12.97 -26.73 -7.63
CA LEU A 263 -13.85 -25.58 -7.55
C LEU A 263 -14.85 -25.61 -8.69
N LEU A 264 -16.10 -25.29 -8.39
CA LEU A 264 -17.17 -25.08 -9.35
C LEU A 264 -17.74 -23.68 -9.11
N PHE A 265 -17.67 -22.83 -10.14
CA PHE A 265 -18.20 -21.48 -10.08
C PHE A 265 -19.63 -21.46 -10.61
N ASP A 266 -20.55 -20.85 -9.87
CA ASP A 266 -21.93 -20.66 -10.35
C ASP A 266 -21.95 -19.79 -11.63
N ALA A 267 -21.00 -18.86 -11.75
CA ALA A 267 -20.81 -18.01 -12.94
C ALA A 267 -20.30 -18.76 -14.19
N ARG A 268 -19.89 -20.03 -14.06
CA ARG A 268 -19.47 -20.88 -15.17
C ARG A 268 -19.84 -22.35 -14.89
N PRO A 269 -21.12 -22.72 -15.02
CA PRO A 269 -21.56 -24.09 -14.78
C PRO A 269 -20.88 -25.07 -15.75
N GLY A 270 -20.75 -26.33 -15.33
CA GLY A 270 -20.21 -27.41 -16.16
C GLY A 270 -18.67 -27.52 -16.24
N LYS A 271 -17.91 -26.50 -15.84
CA LYS A 271 -16.43 -26.56 -15.80
C LYS A 271 -15.92 -26.68 -14.37
N ILE A 272 -15.14 -27.73 -14.10
CA ILE A 272 -14.44 -27.91 -12.83
C ILE A 272 -13.06 -27.27 -12.95
N PHE A 273 -12.71 -26.46 -11.98
CA PHE A 273 -11.40 -25.83 -11.87
C PHE A 273 -10.59 -26.50 -10.77
N GLU A 274 -9.30 -26.65 -11.00
CA GLU A 274 -8.39 -27.25 -10.03
C GLU A 274 -7.75 -26.15 -9.19
N GLY A 275 -7.69 -26.37 -7.88
CA GLY A 275 -7.15 -25.44 -6.90
C GLY A 275 -6.34 -26.17 -5.84
N ARG A 276 -5.70 -25.41 -4.96
CA ARG A 276 -4.95 -25.93 -3.82
C ARG A 276 -5.25 -25.11 -2.58
N VAL A 277 -5.35 -25.78 -1.43
CA VAL A 277 -5.51 -25.10 -0.15
C VAL A 277 -4.23 -24.32 0.13
N GLN A 278 -4.32 -22.99 0.21
CA GLN A 278 -3.18 -22.14 0.53
C GLN A 278 -3.01 -22.05 2.05
N SER A 279 -4.08 -21.73 2.77
CA SER A 279 -4.06 -21.56 4.21
C SER A 279 -5.42 -21.80 4.86
N ILE A 280 -5.39 -22.10 6.15
CA ILE A 280 -6.55 -22.27 7.01
C ILE A 280 -6.51 -21.12 8.01
N ALA A 281 -7.62 -20.39 8.19
CA ALA A 281 -7.64 -19.26 9.11
C ALA A 281 -7.35 -19.70 10.55
N TRP A 282 -6.42 -19.01 11.21
CA TRP A 282 -5.99 -19.30 12.59
C TRP A 282 -6.95 -18.76 13.66
N GLY A 283 -7.85 -17.84 13.28
CA GLY A 283 -8.87 -17.28 14.15
C GLY A 283 -10.04 -16.72 13.35
N ILE A 284 -11.25 -16.88 13.91
CA ILE A 284 -12.47 -16.24 13.41
C ILE A 284 -12.88 -15.16 14.40
N SER A 285 -13.26 -13.97 13.92
CA SER A 285 -13.90 -12.95 14.76
C SER A 285 -15.41 -13.06 14.58
N PRO A 286 -16.16 -13.64 15.53
CA PRO A 286 -17.61 -13.87 15.38
C PRO A 286 -18.47 -12.60 15.52
N GLY A 287 -17.89 -11.39 15.45
CA GLY A 287 -18.61 -10.16 15.74
C GLY A 287 -17.99 -8.85 15.26
N ARG A 288 -16.97 -8.86 14.39
CA ARG A 288 -16.48 -7.63 13.76
C ARG A 288 -16.96 -7.58 12.32
N SER A 289 -18.08 -6.88 12.10
CA SER A 289 -18.45 -6.31 10.82
C SER A 289 -17.25 -5.52 10.30
N VAL A 290 -16.54 -6.04 9.31
CA VAL A 290 -15.57 -5.25 8.57
C VAL A 290 -16.40 -4.21 7.83
N GLN A 291 -16.29 -2.98 8.30
CA GLN A 291 -16.90 -1.77 7.80
C GLN A 291 -16.23 -1.41 6.46
N ASP A 292 -16.35 -2.27 5.44
CA ASP A 292 -15.84 -2.08 4.06
C ASP A 292 -16.63 -2.93 3.05
N GLY A 293 -17.96 -2.86 3.13
CA GLY A 293 -18.81 -3.11 1.95
C GLY A 293 -19.14 -4.56 1.55
N LEU A 294 -18.74 -5.64 2.25
CA LEU A 294 -19.21 -7.00 1.91
C LEU A 294 -19.47 -7.96 3.10
N VAL A 295 -20.61 -8.66 2.95
CA VAL A 295 -21.29 -9.78 3.64
C VAL A 295 -21.14 -9.95 5.17
N VAL A 296 -22.26 -9.67 5.84
CA VAL A 296 -22.54 -9.98 7.25
C VAL A 296 -22.98 -11.44 7.40
N ASN A 297 -22.25 -12.23 8.17
CA ASN A 297 -22.70 -13.54 8.65
C ASN A 297 -23.44 -13.35 10.00
N GLN A 298 -24.76 -13.20 9.97
CA GLN A 298 -25.55 -13.12 11.20
C GLN A 298 -25.79 -14.53 11.77
N PRO A 299 -25.50 -14.79 13.05
CA PRO A 299 -25.81 -16.08 13.67
C PRO A 299 -27.33 -16.24 13.80
N SER A 300 -27.92 -17.17 13.04
CA SER A 300 -29.32 -17.55 13.24
C SER A 300 -29.44 -18.41 14.49
N ASN A 301 -30.06 -17.89 15.54
CA ASN A 301 -30.35 -18.62 16.77
C ASN A 301 -31.29 -19.80 16.46
N ARG A 302 -30.76 -21.03 16.51
CA ARG A 302 -31.52 -22.29 16.46
C ARG A 302 -31.16 -23.10 17.70
N TRP A 303 -32.10 -23.93 18.19
CA TRP A 303 -32.02 -24.74 19.42
C TRP A 303 -30.76 -25.65 19.55
N PHE A 304 -30.02 -25.84 18.46
CA PHE A 304 -28.68 -26.43 18.47
C PHE A 304 -27.70 -25.42 17.88
N GLU A 305 -26.63 -25.08 18.62
CA GLU A 305 -25.55 -24.23 18.10
C GLU A 305 -24.91 -24.96 16.90
N PRO A 306 -25.05 -24.45 15.67
CA PRO A 306 -24.45 -25.10 14.51
C PRO A 306 -22.93 -25.11 14.65
N ALA A 307 -22.30 -26.19 14.19
CA ALA A 307 -20.84 -26.30 14.18
C ALA A 307 -20.21 -25.02 13.60
N ARG A 308 -19.24 -24.46 14.32
CA ARG A 308 -18.51 -23.28 13.90
C ARG A 308 -17.84 -23.55 12.55
N ARG A 309 -17.77 -22.51 11.73
CA ARG A 309 -17.19 -22.57 10.40
C ARG A 309 -15.94 -21.73 10.36
N ILE A 310 -14.91 -22.27 9.74
CA ILE A 310 -13.62 -21.61 9.60
C ILE A 310 -13.36 -21.42 8.10
N PRO A 311 -13.03 -20.20 7.67
CA PRO A 311 -12.71 -19.93 6.29
C PRO A 311 -11.37 -20.57 5.93
N VAL A 312 -11.37 -21.28 4.80
CA VAL A 312 -10.19 -21.88 4.17
C VAL A 312 -9.93 -21.15 2.87
N ARG A 313 -8.70 -20.66 2.69
CA ARG A 313 -8.27 -19.96 1.48
C ARG A 313 -7.78 -20.97 0.45
N ILE A 314 -8.35 -20.92 -0.75
CA ILE A 314 -8.02 -21.79 -1.88
C ILE A 314 -7.55 -20.91 -3.03
N GLU A 315 -6.43 -21.30 -3.61
CA GLU A 315 -5.85 -20.69 -4.81
C GLU A 315 -6.07 -21.61 -6.02
N LEU A 316 -6.27 -21.03 -7.21
CA LEU A 316 -6.45 -21.79 -8.44
C LEU A 316 -5.10 -22.25 -9.01
N ILE A 317 -5.02 -23.49 -9.46
CA ILE A 317 -3.86 -24.02 -10.17
C ILE A 317 -3.87 -23.44 -11.59
N GLY A 318 -2.79 -22.78 -11.97
CA GLY A 318 -2.70 -21.97 -13.20
C GLY A 318 -2.93 -20.47 -12.99
N GLY A 319 -3.06 -20.02 -11.74
CA GLY A 319 -3.10 -18.60 -11.38
C GLY A 319 -4.26 -17.85 -12.04
N MET A 320 -4.03 -16.59 -12.39
CA MET A 320 -5.05 -15.72 -12.99
C MET A 320 -5.51 -16.16 -14.39
N GLU A 321 -4.68 -16.84 -15.15
CA GLU A 321 -5.07 -17.30 -16.50
C GLU A 321 -6.16 -18.37 -16.44
N ALA A 322 -6.18 -19.16 -15.37
CA ALA A 322 -7.21 -20.16 -15.10
C ALA A 322 -8.51 -19.56 -14.55
N TRP A 323 -8.52 -18.29 -14.13
CA TRP A 323 -9.71 -17.64 -13.59
C TRP A 323 -10.80 -17.47 -14.65
N PRO A 324 -12.06 -17.84 -14.36
CA PRO A 324 -13.16 -17.53 -15.26
C PRO A 324 -13.42 -16.02 -15.28
N ARG A 325 -13.29 -15.38 -16.44
CA ARG A 325 -13.61 -13.94 -16.64
C ARG A 325 -15.03 -13.55 -16.22
N SER A 326 -15.96 -14.52 -16.15
CA SER A 326 -17.33 -14.31 -15.68
C SER A 326 -17.47 -14.33 -14.15
N ALA A 327 -16.48 -14.83 -13.41
CA ALA A 327 -16.53 -14.84 -11.96
C ALA A 327 -16.16 -13.45 -11.42
N ARG A 328 -17.15 -12.81 -10.81
CA ARG A 328 -17.01 -11.51 -10.15
C ARG A 328 -16.71 -11.71 -8.66
N VAL A 329 -16.15 -10.68 -8.04
CA VAL A 329 -16.00 -10.61 -6.59
C VAL A 329 -17.37 -10.73 -5.91
N GLY A 330 -17.44 -11.51 -4.83
CA GLY A 330 -18.69 -11.89 -4.17
C GLY A 330 -19.41 -13.08 -4.82
N GLY A 331 -18.94 -13.58 -5.97
CA GLY A 331 -19.52 -14.74 -6.66
C GLY A 331 -19.47 -16.02 -5.81
N LYS A 332 -20.50 -16.86 -5.94
CA LYS A 332 -20.59 -18.14 -5.22
C LYS A 332 -19.71 -19.21 -5.87
N VAL A 333 -19.03 -19.97 -5.02
CA VAL A 333 -18.17 -21.08 -5.41
C VAL A 333 -18.50 -22.29 -4.55
N HIS A 334 -18.69 -23.43 -5.20
CA HIS A 334 -18.74 -24.72 -4.52
C HIS A 334 -17.35 -25.36 -4.57
N ALA A 335 -16.81 -25.73 -3.42
CA ALA A 335 -15.50 -26.36 -3.32
C ALA A 335 -15.59 -27.76 -2.71
N VAL A 336 -14.76 -28.66 -3.24
CA VAL A 336 -14.50 -29.98 -2.68
C VAL A 336 -12.99 -30.09 -2.48
N ILE A 337 -12.55 -30.34 -1.25
CA ILE A 337 -11.13 -30.52 -0.93
C ILE A 337 -10.87 -32.00 -0.75
N PHE A 338 -9.74 -32.49 -1.26
CA PHE A 338 -9.31 -33.88 -1.10
C PHE A 338 -8.23 -33.94 -0.03
N ALA A 339 -8.66 -34.17 1.21
CA ALA A 339 -7.79 -34.17 2.36
C ALA A 339 -6.87 -35.41 2.39
N ASN A 340 -5.67 -35.26 2.96
CA ASN A 340 -4.73 -36.34 3.26
C ASN A 340 -4.35 -37.21 2.02
N GLY A 341 -4.15 -36.58 0.86
CA GLY A 341 -3.74 -37.29 -0.37
C GLY A 341 -4.78 -38.28 -0.91
N SER A 342 -6.05 -38.15 -0.48
CA SER A 342 -7.12 -39.11 -0.81
C SER A 342 -7.59 -39.08 -2.28
N GLU A 343 -6.98 -38.25 -3.14
CA GLU A 343 -7.38 -38.04 -4.53
C GLU A 343 -7.48 -39.35 -5.36
N GLY A 344 -6.63 -40.34 -5.05
CA GLY A 344 -6.62 -41.67 -5.68
C GLY A 344 -7.53 -42.72 -5.03
N GLY A 345 -8.17 -42.43 -3.89
CA GLY A 345 -8.93 -43.41 -3.13
C GLY A 345 -10.34 -43.72 -3.69
N PRO A 346 -10.97 -44.83 -3.27
CA PRO A 346 -12.35 -45.16 -3.67
C PRO A 346 -13.37 -44.09 -3.26
N ILE A 347 -13.10 -43.38 -2.17
CA ILE A 347 -13.91 -42.26 -1.67
C ILE A 347 -13.80 -41.04 -2.60
N ALA A 348 -12.62 -40.77 -3.15
CA ALA A 348 -12.43 -39.70 -4.12
C ALA A 348 -13.08 -40.01 -5.48
N LEU A 349 -13.19 -41.29 -5.87
CA LEU A 349 -13.97 -41.68 -7.05
C LEU A 349 -15.46 -41.37 -6.87
N LEU A 350 -16.03 -41.65 -5.70
CA LEU A 350 -17.41 -41.28 -5.37
C LEU A 350 -17.59 -39.76 -5.32
N ALA A 351 -16.67 -39.02 -4.70
CA ALA A 351 -16.70 -37.57 -4.66
C ALA A 351 -16.60 -36.94 -6.06
N ARG A 352 -15.73 -37.46 -6.94
CA ARG A 352 -15.63 -37.05 -8.35
C ARG A 352 -16.91 -37.34 -9.12
N GLY A 353 -17.52 -38.51 -8.90
CA GLY A 353 -18.80 -38.89 -9.50
C GLY A 353 -19.92 -37.93 -9.08
N MET A 354 -20.06 -37.65 -7.79
CA MET A 354 -21.03 -36.69 -7.27
C MET A 354 -20.78 -35.27 -7.79
N GLN A 355 -19.52 -34.86 -7.90
CA GLN A 355 -19.19 -33.53 -8.41
C GLN A 355 -19.49 -33.41 -9.92
N ARG A 356 -19.24 -34.45 -10.72
CA ARG A 356 -19.65 -34.47 -12.14
C ARG A 356 -21.17 -34.41 -12.29
N LEU A 357 -21.89 -35.20 -11.50
CA LEU A 357 -23.36 -35.14 -11.49
C LEU A 357 -23.84 -33.73 -11.14
N ARG A 358 -23.22 -33.10 -10.13
CA ARG A 358 -23.53 -31.72 -9.75
C ARG A 358 -23.21 -30.68 -10.81
N SER A 359 -22.08 -30.84 -11.52
CA SER A 359 -21.70 -29.94 -12.62
C SER A 359 -22.69 -29.99 -13.79
N TRP A 360 -23.39 -31.12 -13.96
CA TRP A 360 -24.47 -31.24 -14.93
C TRP A 360 -25.76 -30.61 -14.39
N THR A 361 -26.09 -30.85 -13.11
CA THR A 361 -27.28 -30.24 -12.50
C THR A 361 -27.15 -28.74 -12.29
N SER A 362 -25.93 -28.18 -12.29
CA SER A 362 -25.72 -26.73 -12.21
C SER A 362 -26.13 -25.99 -13.48
N TYR A 363 -26.53 -26.68 -14.56
CA TYR A 363 -27.20 -26.05 -15.71
C TYR A 363 -28.71 -25.86 -15.49
N LEU A 364 -29.30 -26.56 -14.51
CA LEU A 364 -30.73 -26.51 -14.21
C LEU A 364 -31.12 -25.37 -13.25
N HIS A 365 -30.13 -24.69 -12.69
CA HIS A 365 -30.25 -23.52 -11.83
C HIS A 365 -29.40 -22.41 -12.44
#